data_AF-A0A142BBD0-F1
#
_entry.id   AF-A0A142BBD0-F1
#
_cell.length_a   1.000
_cell.length_b   1.000
_cell.length_c   1.000
_cell.angle_alpha   90.00
_cell.angle_beta   90.00
_cell.angle_gamma   90.00
#
_symmetry.space_group_name_H-M   'P 1'
#
loop_
_entity.id
_entity.type
_entity.pdbx_description
1 polymer ?
#
loop_
_entity_poly.entity_id
_entity_poly.type
_entity_poly.pdbx_seq_one_letter_code
_entity_poly.pdbx_strand_id
1 'polypeptide(L)' 'MQSLTLVMLQEFVDSFPNITIKAILADALYGTGDFMDKAAEITGGAQVVSQLRSNQKVSNRNHSEATLKAYFSPERR' A
#
# COMPACT_ATOMS: atom_id res chain seq x y z
N MET A 1 6.87 0.94 13.48
CA MET A 1 5.42 1.19 13.52
C MET A 1 4.67 0.39 12.47
N GLN A 2 5.00 0.47 11.17
CA GLN A 2 4.34 -0.34 10.13
C GLN A 2 4.44 -1.86 10.36
N SER A 3 5.54 -2.33 10.95
CA SER A 3 5.74 -3.75 11.31
C SER A 3 4.70 -4.25 12.31
N LEU A 4 4.34 -3.46 13.32
CA LEU A 4 3.31 -3.84 14.29
C LEU A 4 1.94 -3.96 13.62
N THR A 5 1.63 -3.06 12.69
CA THR A 5 0.36 -3.10 11.94
C THR A 5 0.25 -4.36 11.07
N LEU A 6 1.33 -4.81 10.43
CA LEU A 6 1.32 -6.07 9.68
C LEU A 6 1.10 -7.28 10.60
N VAL A 7 1.70 -7.30 11.79
CA VAL A 7 1.46 -8.35 12.79
C VAL A 7 -0.02 -8.36 13.21
N MET A 8 -0.58 -7.19 13.54
CA MET A 8 -2.00 -7.08 13.91
C MET A 8 -2.95 -7.51 12.77
N LEU A 9 -2.59 -7.20 11.53
CA LEU A 9 -3.36 -7.60 10.36
C LEU A 9 -3.34 -9.13 10.18
N GLN A 10 -2.16 -9.75 10.35
CA GLN A 10 -2.01 -11.20 10.30
C GLN A 10 -2.85 -11.88 11.40
N GLU A 11 -2.73 -11.42 12.64
CA GLU A 11 -3.50 -11.93 13.78
C GLU A 11 -5.02 -11.83 13.54
N PHE A 12 -5.48 -10.74 12.89
CA PHE A 12 -6.88 -10.59 12.53
C PHE A 12 -7.33 -11.63 11.49
N VAL A 13 -6.55 -11.83 10.42
CA VAL A 13 -6.86 -12.83 9.38
C VAL A 13 -6.90 -14.23 9.97
N ASP A 14 -5.94 -14.57 10.83
CA ASP A 14 -5.85 -15.89 11.47
C ASP A 14 -6.99 -16.12 12.47
N SER A 15 -7.39 -15.08 13.21
CA SER A 15 -8.48 -15.15 14.20
C SER A 15 -9.87 -15.22 13.56
N PHE A 16 -10.03 -14.69 12.34
CA PHE A 16 -11.33 -14.58 11.67
C PHE A 16 -11.29 -15.12 10.24
N PRO A 17 -10.99 -16.42 10.04
CA PRO A 17 -10.79 -17.01 8.70
C PRO A 17 -12.04 -16.98 7.82
N ASN A 18 -13.23 -16.80 8.42
CA ASN A 18 -14.51 -16.73 7.72
C ASN A 18 -14.83 -15.31 7.20
N ILE A 19 -14.04 -14.30 7.57
CA ILE A 19 -14.21 -12.92 7.08
C ILE A 19 -13.39 -12.74 5.81
N THR A 20 -14.07 -12.51 4.69
CA THR A 20 -13.40 -12.15 3.44
C THR A 20 -13.08 -10.66 3.40
N ILE A 21 -11.78 -10.32 3.44
CA ILE A 21 -11.31 -8.95 3.26
C ILE A 21 -11.28 -8.64 1.75
N LYS A 22 -12.05 -7.64 1.33
CA LYS A 22 -12.10 -7.22 -0.09
C LYS A 22 -11.12 -6.10 -0.42
N ALA A 23 -10.84 -5.23 0.55
CA ALA A 23 -9.93 -4.11 0.40
C ALA A 23 -9.42 -3.63 1.76
N ILE A 24 -8.27 -2.97 1.74
CA ILE A 24 -7.67 -2.26 2.88
C ILE A 24 -7.58 -0.78 2.53
N LEU A 25 -8.16 0.08 3.36
CA LEU A 25 -7.98 1.52 3.29
C LEU A 25 -6.99 1.96 4.35
N ALA A 26 -5.83 2.47 3.94
CA ALA A 26 -4.74 2.84 4.84
C ALA A 26 -4.39 4.33 4.72
N ASP A 27 -3.96 4.94 5.82
CA ASP A 27 -3.49 6.33 5.84
C ASP A 27 -2.08 6.47 5.24
N ALA A 28 -1.62 7.69 4.98
CA ALA A 28 -0.33 8.02 4.40
C ALA A 28 0.89 7.56 5.21
N LEU A 29 0.72 7.16 6.46
CA LEU A 29 1.75 6.45 7.22
C LEU A 29 2.07 5.07 6.62
N TYR A 30 1.15 4.51 5.85
CA TYR A 30 1.18 3.16 5.26
C TYR A 30 1.30 3.20 3.74
N GLY A 31 1.83 4.29 3.17
CA GLY A 31 1.97 4.49 1.73
C GLY A 31 3.22 3.86 1.12
N THR A 32 3.99 3.06 1.87
CA THR A 32 5.20 2.40 1.35
C THR A 32 4.83 1.15 0.55
N GLY A 33 5.58 0.87 -0.53
CA GLY A 33 5.39 -0.32 -1.35
C GLY A 33 5.42 -1.60 -0.51
N ASP A 34 6.49 -1.76 0.30
CA ASP A 34 6.66 -2.91 1.20
C ASP A 34 5.47 -3.17 2.13
N PHE A 35 4.81 -2.12 2.64
CA PHE A 35 3.63 -2.30 3.48
C PHE A 35 2.44 -2.75 2.64
N MET A 36 2.18 -2.07 1.51
CA MET A 36 1.05 -2.37 0.65
C MET A 36 1.13 -3.79 0.08
N ASP A 37 2.31 -4.23 -0.34
CA ASP A 37 2.55 -5.57 -0.89
C ASP A 37 2.29 -6.64 0.17
N LYS A 38 2.85 -6.48 1.38
CA LYS A 38 2.65 -7.43 2.48
C LYS A 38 1.22 -7.45 2.98
N ALA A 39 0.57 -6.29 3.07
CA ALA A 39 -0.82 -6.21 3.51
C ALA A 39 -1.76 -6.88 2.50
N ALA A 40 -1.49 -6.72 1.20
CA ALA A 40 -2.21 -7.45 0.15
C ALA A 40 -2.00 -8.97 0.29
N GLU A 41 -0.75 -9.42 0.46
CA GLU A 41 -0.41 -10.84 0.63
C GLU A 41 -1.14 -11.47 1.83
N ILE A 42 -1.06 -10.83 3.00
CA ILE A 42 -1.73 -11.31 4.24
C ILE A 42 -3.24 -11.46 4.05
N THR A 43 -3.85 -10.59 3.25
CA THR A 43 -5.31 -10.54 3.05
C THR A 43 -5.78 -11.29 1.80
N GLY A 44 -4.95 -12.18 1.25
CA GLY A 44 -5.32 -13.01 0.10
C GLY A 44 -5.39 -12.23 -1.22
N GLY A 45 -4.59 -11.18 -1.35
CA GLY A 45 -4.52 -10.33 -2.54
C GLY A 45 -5.56 -9.21 -2.58
N ALA A 46 -6.11 -8.80 -1.44
CA ALA A 46 -7.07 -7.71 -1.38
C ALA A 46 -6.47 -6.39 -1.90
N GLN A 47 -7.31 -5.52 -2.48
CA GLN A 47 -6.85 -4.22 -2.96
C GLN A 47 -6.45 -3.33 -1.78
N VAL A 48 -5.21 -2.84 -1.78
CA VAL A 48 -4.73 -1.87 -0.78
C VAL A 48 -4.73 -0.48 -1.38
N VAL A 49 -5.48 0.44 -0.78
CA VAL A 49 -5.53 1.84 -1.15
C VAL A 49 -4.93 2.66 -0.02
N SER A 50 -3.86 3.38 -0.32
CA SER A 50 -3.17 4.24 0.63
C SER A 50 -2.95 5.64 0.07
N GLN A 51 -2.92 6.63 0.95
CA GLN A 51 -2.61 8.00 0.56
C GLN A 51 -1.10 8.18 0.39
N LEU A 52 -0.65 8.68 -0.76
CA LEU A 52 0.76 8.95 -1.00
C LEU A 52 1.08 10.44 -0.78
N ARG A 53 2.28 10.74 -0.27
CA ARG A 53 2.74 12.13 -0.13
C ARG A 53 3.23 12.67 -1.46
N SER A 54 3.03 13.96 -1.71
CA SER A 54 3.41 14.61 -2.98
C SER A 54 4.92 14.54 -3.28
N ASN A 55 5.75 14.48 -2.25
CA ASN A 55 7.20 14.36 -2.34
C ASN A 55 7.71 12.92 -2.26
N GLN A 56 6.84 11.93 -2.08
CA GLN A 56 7.23 10.53 -2.03
C GLN A 56 7.73 10.08 -3.40
N LYS A 57 8.82 9.31 -3.42
CA LYS A 57 9.31 8.67 -4.64
C LYS A 57 8.41 7.50 -5.03
N VAL A 58 8.10 7.42 -6.31
CA VAL A 58 7.36 6.32 -6.93
C VAL A 58 8.11 5.86 -8.19
N SER A 59 8.05 4.57 -8.48
CA SER A 59 8.55 4.00 -9.73
C SER A 59 7.47 4.06 -10.80
N ASN A 60 7.86 4.32 -12.04
CA ASN A 60 6.97 4.18 -13.19
C ASN A 60 7.21 2.86 -13.94
N ARG A 61 6.45 2.65 -15.02
CA ARG A 61 6.54 1.45 -15.87
C ARG A 61 7.94 1.19 -16.44
N ASN A 62 8.77 2.22 -16.58
CA ASN A 62 10.13 2.11 -17.10
C ASN A 62 11.18 1.99 -15.99
N HIS A 63 10.76 1.68 -14.75
CA HIS A 63 11.59 1.61 -13.55
C HIS A 63 12.37 2.89 -13.22
N SER A 64 11.95 4.03 -13.79
CA SER A 64 12.51 5.33 -13.40
C SER A 64 11.76 5.88 -12.18
N GLU A 65 12.49 6.51 -11.26
CA GLU A 65 11.92 7.14 -10.07
C GLU A 65 11.52 8.59 -10.35
N ALA A 66 10.41 9.01 -9.75
CA ALA A 66 10.04 10.41 -9.66
C ALA A 66 9.28 10.68 -8.37
N THR A 67 9.20 11.94 -7.95
CA THR A 67 8.24 12.31 -6.90
C THR A 67 6.82 12.11 -7.40
N LEU A 68 5.87 11.82 -6.51
CA LEU A 68 4.47 11.66 -6.84
C LEU A 68 3.92 12.88 -7.61
N LYS A 69 4.28 14.08 -7.16
CA LYS A 69 3.91 15.33 -7.84
C LYS A 69 4.43 15.37 -9.28
N ALA A 70 5.67 14.98 -9.52
CA ALA A 70 6.25 14.94 -10.86
C ALA A 70 5.63 13.83 -11.71
N TYR A 71 5.31 12.67 -11.11
CA TYR A 71 4.66 11.55 -11.78
C TYR A 71 3.31 11.94 -12.38
N PHE A 72 2.49 12.72 -11.64
CA PHE A 72 1.19 13.20 -12.11
C PHE A 72 1.24 14.55 -12.83
N SER A 73 2.43 15.07 -13.18
CA SER A 73 2.54 16.33 -13.92
C SER A 73 1.92 16.19 -15.33
N PRO A 74 1.12 17.16 -15.81
CA PRO A 74 0.51 17.14 -17.14
C PRO A 74 1.51 16.95 -18.28
N GLU A 75 2.74 17.42 -18.10
CA GLU A 75 3.83 17.35 -19.08
C GLU A 75 4.34 15.92 -19.35
N ARG A 76 3.88 14.92 -18.58
CA ARG A 76 4.25 13.50 -18.71
C ARG A 76 3.15 12.60 -19.29
N ARG A 77 2.04 13.16 -19.77
CA ARG A 77 0.94 12.41 -20.42
C ARG A 77 1.09 12.34 -21.93
#